data_AF-A0AAG5CYV8-F1
#
_entry.id   AF-A0AAG5CYV8-F1
#
_cell.length_a   1.000
_cell.length_b   1.000
_cell.length_c   1.000
_cell.angle_alpha   90.00
_cell.angle_beta   90.00
_cell.angle_gamma   90.00
#
_symmetry.space_group_name_H-M   'P 1'
#
loop_
_entity.id
_entity.type
_entity.pdbx_description
1 polymer ?
#
loop_
_entity_poly.entity_id
_entity_poly.type
_entity_poly.pdbx_seq_one_letter_code
_entity_poly.pdbx_strand_id
1 'polypeptide(L)'
;MFSTRERLKRRTPEGGINRRDYIHLLVDEYYETSNLEAQQQVTANLANFAYDPINWQFLLQAKAHELFYEILQQSGQGVVDRLLVLHAIVGLTNIALHSAAAEFIDRSNGLTQLNELLKKHISDCEIVCNILTCLSFLLDEPRIKTLKQDASFSKLLSELQKSNNPRIANLATVLSEDLGR
;
A
#
# COMPACT_ATOMS: atom_id res chain seq x y z
N MET A 1 10.12 -12.00 -7.57
CA MET A 1 11.31 -12.85 -7.26
C MET A 1 11.86 -12.42 -5.91
N PHE A 2 11.84 -13.30 -4.91
CA PHE A 2 12.37 -12.99 -3.56
C PHE A 2 13.90 -13.10 -3.53
N SER A 3 14.54 -12.30 -2.69
CA SER A 3 16.00 -12.24 -2.51
C SER A 3 16.43 -12.97 -1.24
N THR A 4 17.65 -13.49 -1.24
CA THR A 4 18.29 -14.00 -0.01
C THR A 4 19.33 -13.01 0.50
N ARG A 5 19.73 -13.13 1.77
CA ARG A 5 20.77 -12.30 2.37
C ARG A 5 22.10 -12.43 1.63
N GLU A 6 22.45 -13.62 1.18
CA GLU A 6 23.67 -13.87 0.39
C GLU A 6 23.61 -13.12 -0.95
N ARG A 7 22.44 -13.15 -1.63
CA ARG A 7 22.25 -12.44 -2.89
C ARG A 7 22.34 -10.93 -2.72
N LEU A 8 21.80 -10.38 -1.64
CA LEU A 8 21.92 -8.96 -1.32
C LEU A 8 23.39 -8.57 -1.10
N LYS A 9 24.11 -9.32 -0.24
CA LYS A 9 25.54 -9.07 0.01
C LYS A 9 26.39 -9.12 -1.25
N ARG A 10 26.16 -10.10 -2.14
CA ARG A 10 26.87 -10.19 -3.43
C ARG A 10 26.61 -9.03 -4.38
N ARG A 11 25.45 -8.38 -4.27
CA ARG A 11 25.06 -7.25 -5.12
C ARG A 11 25.42 -5.89 -4.53
N THR A 12 25.78 -5.82 -3.25
CA THR A 12 26.31 -4.60 -2.63
C THR A 12 27.81 -4.53 -2.93
N PRO A 13 28.28 -3.54 -3.69
CA PRO A 13 29.71 -3.35 -3.93
C PRO A 13 30.48 -3.12 -2.63
N GLU A 14 31.79 -3.40 -2.64
CA GLU A 14 32.66 -3.05 -1.52
C GLU A 14 32.67 -1.52 -1.34
N GLY A 15 32.38 -1.05 -0.12
CA GLY A 15 32.16 0.38 0.18
C GLY A 15 30.79 0.93 -0.24
N GLY A 16 29.91 0.10 -0.80
CA GLY A 16 28.54 0.50 -1.14
C GLY A 16 27.64 0.68 0.08
N ILE A 17 26.62 1.53 -0.05
CA ILE A 17 25.60 1.73 0.98
C ILE A 17 24.81 0.42 1.16
N ASN A 18 24.67 -0.03 2.40
CA ASN A 18 23.92 -1.25 2.68
C ASN A 18 22.41 -1.02 2.45
N ARG A 19 21.66 -2.11 2.28
CA ARG A 19 20.21 -2.05 1.96
C ARG A 19 19.41 -1.22 2.97
N ARG A 20 19.71 -1.34 4.27
CA ARG A 20 18.99 -0.64 5.33
C ARG A 20 19.20 0.86 5.19
N ASP A 21 20.45 1.30 5.12
CA ASP A 21 20.81 2.71 5.05
C ASP A 21 20.29 3.35 3.76
N TYR A 22 20.32 2.61 2.65
CA TYR A 22 19.74 3.08 1.38
C TYR A 22 18.23 3.33 1.47
N ILE A 23 17.49 2.45 2.15
CA ILE A 23 16.04 2.65 2.36
C ILE A 23 15.78 3.88 3.25
N HIS A 24 16.59 4.12 4.27
CA HIS A 24 16.49 5.34 5.08
C HIS A 24 16.72 6.61 4.24
N LEU A 25 17.81 6.64 3.47
CA LEU A 25 18.12 7.77 2.59
C LEU A 25 17.00 8.05 1.57
N LEU A 26 16.31 7.02 1.07
CA LEU A 26 15.15 7.22 0.20
C LEU A 26 14.00 7.92 0.93
N VAL A 27 13.69 7.54 2.17
CA VAL A 27 12.63 8.22 2.93
C VAL A 27 13.03 9.67 3.23
N ASP A 28 14.28 9.92 3.61
CA ASP A 28 14.79 11.28 3.85
C ASP A 28 14.71 12.14 2.58
N GLU A 29 15.17 11.62 1.44
CA GLU A 29 15.10 12.31 0.14
C GLU A 29 13.66 12.72 -0.23
N TYR A 30 12.64 11.90 0.06
CA TYR A 30 11.24 12.26 -0.20
C TYR A 30 10.84 13.57 0.48
N TYR A 31 11.27 13.75 1.75
CA TYR A 31 10.91 14.90 2.57
C TYR A 31 11.82 16.11 2.33
N GLU A 32 13.05 15.90 1.88
CA GLU A 32 14.00 16.98 1.60
C GLU A 32 13.83 17.58 0.21
N THR A 33 13.40 16.79 -0.78
CA THR A 33 13.24 17.25 -2.16
C THR A 33 11.91 17.95 -2.38
N SER A 34 11.93 19.01 -3.18
CA SER A 34 10.72 19.67 -3.70
C SER A 34 10.41 19.26 -5.15
N ASN A 35 11.25 18.40 -5.75
CA ASN A 35 11.08 17.92 -7.10
C ASN A 35 10.10 16.73 -7.13
N LEU A 36 8.96 16.91 -7.79
CA LEU A 36 7.93 15.86 -7.91
C LEU A 36 8.45 14.58 -8.59
N GLU A 37 9.28 14.70 -9.61
CA GLU A 37 9.85 13.53 -10.30
C GLU A 37 10.77 12.74 -9.35
N ALA A 38 11.56 13.43 -8.53
CA ALA A 38 12.37 12.79 -7.49
C ALA A 38 11.49 12.06 -6.47
N GLN A 39 10.41 12.67 -6.00
CA GLN A 39 9.44 12.02 -5.11
C GLN A 39 8.79 10.79 -5.74
N GLN A 40 8.44 10.85 -7.03
CA GLN A 40 7.91 9.71 -7.78
C GLN A 40 8.92 8.57 -7.88
N GLN A 41 10.19 8.88 -8.18
CA GLN A 41 11.26 7.87 -8.26
C GLN A 41 11.53 7.23 -6.90
N VAL A 42 11.57 8.03 -5.84
CA VAL A 42 11.75 7.55 -4.46
C VAL A 42 10.62 6.62 -4.04
N THR A 43 9.36 7.05 -4.20
CA THR A 43 8.19 6.24 -3.84
C THR A 43 8.11 4.96 -4.66
N ALA A 44 8.46 4.98 -5.95
CA ALA A 44 8.56 3.79 -6.78
C ALA A 44 9.60 2.80 -6.24
N ASN A 45 10.78 3.29 -5.85
CA ASN A 45 11.84 2.46 -5.27
C ASN A 45 11.41 1.83 -3.94
N LEU A 46 10.78 2.60 -3.05
CA LEU A 46 10.26 2.08 -1.78
C LEU A 46 9.17 1.02 -2.00
N ALA A 47 8.24 1.25 -2.93
CA ALA A 47 7.20 0.29 -3.28
C ALA A 47 7.77 -1.01 -3.88
N ASN A 48 8.85 -0.90 -4.67
CA ASN A 48 9.58 -2.05 -5.19
C ASN A 48 10.33 -2.82 -4.08
N PHE A 49 10.89 -2.13 -3.09
CA PHE A 49 11.48 -2.80 -1.92
C PHE A 49 10.44 -3.55 -1.10
N ALA A 50 9.25 -2.98 -0.97
CA ALA A 50 8.14 -3.56 -0.23
C ALA A 50 7.70 -4.92 -0.80
N TYR A 51 7.92 -5.20 -2.08
CA TYR A 51 7.56 -6.49 -2.67
C TYR A 51 8.30 -7.69 -2.05
N ASP A 52 9.51 -7.50 -1.53
CA ASP A 52 10.34 -8.58 -0.98
C ASP A 52 10.39 -8.52 0.57
N PRO A 53 9.83 -9.52 1.29
CA PRO A 53 9.68 -9.49 2.74
C PRO A 53 10.98 -9.26 3.52
N ILE A 54 12.14 -9.60 2.94
CA ILE A 54 13.44 -9.35 3.57
C ILE A 54 13.69 -7.86 3.85
N ASN A 55 12.99 -6.96 3.14
CA ASN A 55 13.12 -5.52 3.31
C ASN A 55 12.08 -4.93 4.27
N TRP A 56 11.03 -5.66 4.67
CA TRP A 56 9.92 -5.11 5.47
C TRP A 56 10.40 -4.52 6.80
N GLN A 57 11.31 -5.20 7.50
CA GLN A 57 11.88 -4.66 8.74
C GLN A 57 12.63 -3.34 8.51
N PHE A 58 13.37 -3.21 7.40
CA PHE A 58 14.08 -1.98 7.06
C PHE A 58 13.11 -0.85 6.69
N LEU A 59 12.06 -1.16 5.94
CA LEU A 59 11.00 -0.20 5.57
C LEU A 59 10.22 0.30 6.79
N LEU A 60 9.94 -0.57 7.76
CA LEU A 60 9.32 -0.19 9.02
C LEU A 60 10.24 0.70 9.86
N GLN A 61 11.52 0.34 10.00
CA GLN A 61 12.52 1.15 10.71
C GLN A 61 12.73 2.53 10.08
N ALA A 62 12.67 2.61 8.75
CA ALA A 62 12.75 3.86 7.99
C ALA A 62 11.41 4.62 7.92
N LYS A 63 10.33 4.11 8.52
CA LYS A 63 8.98 4.72 8.48
C LYS A 63 8.39 4.87 7.08
N ALA A 64 8.79 4.05 6.11
CA ALA A 64 8.22 4.08 4.76
C ALA A 64 6.71 3.79 4.74
N HIS A 65 6.22 2.97 5.66
CA HIS A 65 4.78 2.71 5.85
C HIS A 65 4.00 3.94 6.32
N GLU A 66 4.58 4.78 7.18
CA GLU A 66 4.00 6.07 7.60
C GLU A 66 3.96 7.04 6.40
N LEU A 67 5.06 7.13 5.65
CA LEU A 67 5.15 7.92 4.42
C LEU A 67 4.08 7.52 3.38
N PHE A 68 3.93 6.22 3.10
CA PHE A 68 2.87 5.75 2.19
C PHE A 68 1.49 6.14 2.69
N TYR A 69 1.23 5.95 3.99
CA TYR A 69 -0.06 6.32 4.57
C TYR A 69 -0.33 7.82 4.50
N GLU A 70 0.68 8.66 4.73
CA GLU A 70 0.59 10.11 4.62
C GLU A 70 0.16 10.54 3.20
N ILE A 71 0.80 10.00 2.16
CA ILE A 71 0.44 10.25 0.76
C ILE A 71 -1.02 9.87 0.49
N LEU A 72 -1.46 8.72 1.01
CA LEU A 72 -2.83 8.24 0.88
C LEU A 72 -3.82 9.13 1.64
N GLN A 73 -3.46 9.65 2.81
CA GLN A 73 -4.28 10.62 3.57
C GLN A 73 -4.44 11.94 2.81
N GLN A 74 -3.33 12.49 2.31
CA GLN A 74 -3.34 13.70 1.48
C GLN A 74 -4.20 13.49 0.23
N SER A 75 -4.11 12.31 -0.40
CA SER A 75 -4.94 11.95 -1.55
C SER A 75 -6.43 11.87 -1.19
N GLY A 76 -6.80 11.48 0.04
CA GLY A 76 -8.19 11.55 0.48
C GLY A 76 -8.73 12.98 0.60
N GLN A 77 -7.90 13.89 1.10
CA GLN A 77 -8.29 15.27 1.44
C GLN A 77 -8.16 16.27 0.29
N GLY A 78 -7.29 16.00 -0.68
CA GLY A 78 -6.95 16.95 -1.74
C GLY A 78 -6.51 16.28 -3.04
N VAL A 79 -5.87 17.05 -3.92
CA VAL A 79 -5.29 16.52 -5.17
C VAL A 79 -3.83 16.19 -4.92
N VAL A 80 -3.46 14.94 -5.17
CA VAL A 80 -2.09 14.43 -5.12
C VAL A 80 -1.78 13.82 -6.47
N ASP A 81 -0.53 13.91 -6.92
CA ASP A 81 -0.08 13.29 -8.15
C ASP A 81 -0.40 11.78 -8.16
N ARG A 82 -0.93 11.30 -9.30
CA ARG A 82 -1.41 9.92 -9.44
C ARG A 82 -0.32 8.89 -9.12
N LEU A 83 0.92 9.11 -9.56
CA LEU A 83 1.99 8.13 -9.37
C LEU A 83 2.36 8.00 -7.89
N LEU A 84 2.35 9.10 -7.14
CA LEU A 84 2.57 9.05 -5.70
C LEU A 84 1.51 8.19 -5.01
N VAL A 85 0.22 8.40 -5.33
CA VAL A 85 -0.89 7.61 -4.77
C VAL A 85 -0.74 6.14 -5.12
N LEU A 86 -0.44 5.83 -6.39
CA LEU A 86 -0.25 4.47 -6.86
C LEU A 86 0.91 3.77 -6.16
N HIS A 87 2.09 4.40 -6.10
CA HIS A 87 3.25 3.82 -5.43
C HIS A 87 2.98 3.62 -3.93
N ALA A 88 2.31 4.59 -3.29
CA ALA A 88 1.95 4.51 -1.89
C ALA A 88 1.02 3.33 -1.60
N ILE A 89 -0.06 3.14 -2.37
CA ILE A 89 -0.95 2.00 -2.14
C ILE A 89 -0.28 0.67 -2.48
N VAL A 90 0.55 0.60 -3.52
CA VAL A 90 1.33 -0.63 -3.84
C VAL A 90 2.27 -0.97 -2.69
N GLY A 91 3.03 0.01 -2.20
CA GLY A 91 3.95 -0.17 -1.08
C GLY A 91 3.23 -0.58 0.20
N LEU A 92 2.15 0.10 0.56
CA LEU A 92 1.37 -0.20 1.75
C LEU A 92 0.71 -1.59 1.66
N THR A 93 0.14 -1.95 0.51
CA THR A 93 -0.43 -3.29 0.25
C THR A 93 0.59 -4.38 0.48
N ASN A 94 1.81 -4.23 -0.07
CA ASN A 94 2.86 -5.23 0.08
C ASN A 94 3.31 -5.39 1.54
N ILE A 95 3.41 -4.30 2.30
CA ILE A 95 3.86 -4.34 3.71
C ILE A 95 2.72 -4.75 4.65
N ALA A 96 1.45 -4.62 4.26
CA ALA A 96 0.28 -4.93 5.11
C ALA A 96 0.26 -6.37 5.66
N LEU A 97 0.96 -7.31 5.01
CA LEU A 97 1.15 -8.68 5.50
C LEU A 97 2.05 -8.77 6.75
N HIS A 98 2.83 -7.72 7.06
CA HIS A 98 3.61 -7.64 8.28
C HIS A 98 2.75 -7.12 9.44
N SER A 99 2.71 -7.84 10.57
CA SER A 99 1.84 -7.52 11.70
C SER A 99 1.95 -6.08 12.20
N ALA A 100 3.17 -5.58 12.40
CA ALA A 100 3.39 -4.20 12.84
C ALA A 100 2.81 -3.14 11.88
N ALA A 101 2.79 -3.42 10.57
CA ALA A 101 2.20 -2.51 9.58
C ALA A 101 0.66 -2.61 9.58
N ALA A 102 0.11 -3.82 9.68
CA ALA A 102 -1.32 -4.03 9.84
C ALA A 102 -1.86 -3.30 11.09
N GLU A 103 -1.18 -3.44 12.22
CA GLU A 103 -1.53 -2.71 13.44
C GLU A 103 -1.44 -1.19 13.28
N PHE A 104 -0.43 -0.69 12.56
CA PHE A 104 -0.32 0.74 12.27
C PHE A 104 -1.50 1.24 11.43
N ILE A 105 -1.91 0.48 10.40
CA ILE A 105 -3.06 0.82 9.56
C ILE A 105 -4.33 0.90 10.41
N ASP A 106 -4.54 -0.04 11.33
CA ASP A 106 -5.70 -0.03 12.22
C ASP A 106 -5.71 1.17 13.16
N ARG A 107 -4.59 1.43 13.85
CA ARG A 107 -4.47 2.57 14.77
C ARG A 107 -4.63 3.92 14.07
N SER A 108 -4.35 3.98 12.78
CA SER A 108 -4.41 5.20 11.98
C SER A 108 -5.77 5.44 11.30
N ASN A 109 -6.81 4.64 11.60
CA ASN A 109 -8.12 4.65 10.91
C ASN A 109 -8.03 4.28 9.42
N GLY A 110 -7.10 3.38 9.09
CA GLY A 110 -6.74 3.06 7.71
C GLY A 110 -7.83 2.36 6.92
N LEU A 111 -8.70 1.55 7.52
CA LEU A 111 -9.84 0.94 6.81
C LEU A 111 -10.80 1.99 6.24
N THR A 112 -11.14 2.99 7.05
CA THR A 112 -11.97 4.12 6.62
C THR A 112 -11.28 4.89 5.49
N GLN A 113 -9.99 5.17 5.65
CA GLN A 113 -9.20 5.87 4.62
C GLN A 113 -9.16 5.10 3.29
N LEU A 114 -8.97 3.79 3.33
CA LEU A 114 -8.98 2.93 2.16
C LEU A 114 -10.36 2.91 1.47
N ASN A 115 -11.46 2.90 2.23
CA ASN A 115 -12.81 3.00 1.67
C ASN A 115 -13.04 4.35 0.95
N GLU A 116 -12.62 5.46 1.56
CA GLU A 116 -12.73 6.79 0.93
C GLU A 116 -11.86 6.91 -0.33
N LEU A 117 -10.65 6.35 -0.30
CA LEU A 117 -9.80 6.29 -1.50
C LEU A 117 -10.40 5.43 -2.60
N LEU A 118 -11.04 4.32 -2.25
CA LEU A 118 -11.72 3.44 -3.21
C LEU A 118 -12.85 4.19 -3.93
N LYS A 119 -13.63 4.99 -3.19
CA LYS A 119 -14.68 5.86 -3.77
C LYS A 119 -14.07 6.92 -4.68
N LYS A 120 -13.02 7.60 -4.21
CA LYS A 120 -12.38 8.71 -4.93
C LYS A 120 -11.73 8.26 -6.24
N HIS A 121 -11.06 7.11 -6.23
CA HIS A 121 -10.28 6.59 -7.35
C HIS A 121 -11.01 5.46 -8.09
N ILE A 122 -12.34 5.38 -8.00
CA ILE A 122 -13.15 4.27 -8.53
C ILE A 122 -12.90 3.94 -10.02
N SER A 123 -12.49 4.93 -10.81
CA SER A 123 -12.16 4.79 -12.24
C SER A 123 -10.72 4.36 -12.52
N ASP A 124 -9.83 4.39 -11.52
CA ASP A 124 -8.43 4.01 -11.65
C ASP A 124 -8.22 2.54 -11.29
N CYS A 125 -8.13 1.70 -12.32
CA CYS A 125 -7.98 0.26 -12.16
C CYS A 125 -6.82 -0.15 -11.25
N GLU A 126 -5.66 0.50 -11.37
CA GLU A 126 -4.47 0.09 -10.62
C GLU A 126 -4.59 0.44 -9.14
N ILE A 127 -5.07 1.64 -8.84
CA ILE A 127 -5.30 2.08 -7.46
C ILE A 127 -6.39 1.22 -6.83
N VAL A 128 -7.53 1.04 -7.50
CA VAL A 128 -8.66 0.21 -7.00
C VAL A 128 -8.21 -1.24 -6.73
N CYS A 129 -7.50 -1.87 -7.66
CA CYS A 129 -7.02 -3.24 -7.48
C CYS A 129 -6.10 -3.36 -6.26
N ASN A 130 -5.20 -2.41 -6.05
CA ASN A 130 -4.31 -2.44 -4.89
C ASN A 130 -5.06 -2.17 -3.58
N ILE A 131 -6.05 -1.27 -3.56
CA ILE A 131 -6.89 -1.06 -2.37
C ILE A 131 -7.65 -2.34 -2.00
N LEU A 132 -8.31 -2.99 -2.97
CA LEU A 132 -9.05 -4.24 -2.73
C LEU A 132 -8.12 -5.36 -2.24
N THR A 133 -6.91 -5.45 -2.80
CA THR A 133 -5.89 -6.41 -2.37
C THR A 133 -5.40 -6.11 -0.96
N CYS A 134 -5.15 -4.83 -0.63
CA CYS A 134 -4.76 -4.39 0.72
C CYS A 134 -5.81 -4.77 1.75
N LEU A 135 -7.09 -4.48 1.47
CA LEU A 135 -8.21 -4.87 2.33
C LEU A 135 -8.25 -6.38 2.55
N SER A 136 -8.02 -7.18 1.48
CA SER A 136 -7.97 -8.63 1.56
C SER A 136 -6.83 -9.12 2.47
N PHE A 137 -5.64 -8.54 2.35
CA PHE A 137 -4.48 -8.89 3.19
C PHE A 137 -4.64 -8.49 4.65
N LEU A 138 -5.43 -7.45 4.92
CA LEU A 138 -5.70 -7.02 6.28
C LEU A 138 -6.77 -7.87 6.97
N LEU A 139 -7.54 -8.72 6.27
CA LEU A 139 -8.68 -9.39 6.89
C LEU A 139 -8.28 -10.25 8.10
N ASP A 140 -8.96 -10.00 9.21
CA ASP A 140 -9.06 -10.86 10.38
C ASP A 140 -10.48 -10.74 10.97
N GLU A 141 -10.79 -11.55 11.98
CA GLU A 141 -12.12 -11.59 12.59
C GLU A 141 -12.65 -10.19 13.03
N PRO A 142 -11.89 -9.35 13.75
CA PRO A 142 -12.30 -7.98 14.05
C PRO A 142 -12.60 -7.13 12.80
N ARG A 143 -11.70 -7.11 11.81
CA ARG A 143 -11.81 -6.24 10.63
C ARG A 143 -12.90 -6.69 9.68
N ILE A 144 -13.13 -8.00 9.55
CA ILE A 144 -14.28 -8.57 8.84
C ILE A 144 -15.58 -8.04 9.45
N LYS A 145 -15.73 -8.05 10.79
CA LYS A 145 -16.93 -7.53 11.45
C LYS A 145 -17.12 -6.04 11.18
N THR A 146 -16.05 -5.25 11.26
CA THR A 146 -16.08 -3.80 10.97
C THR A 146 -16.53 -3.54 9.53
N LEU A 147 -15.89 -4.16 8.54
CA LEU A 147 -16.24 -3.99 7.13
C LEU A 147 -17.66 -4.50 6.81
N LYS A 148 -18.12 -5.54 7.52
CA LYS A 148 -19.49 -6.04 7.36
C LYS A 148 -20.56 -5.06 7.81
N GLN A 149 -20.26 -4.25 8.82
CA GLN A 149 -21.19 -3.27 9.39
C GLN A 149 -21.22 -1.96 8.59
N ASP A 150 -20.19 -1.69 7.78
CA ASP A 150 -20.16 -0.53 6.90
C ASP A 150 -21.05 -0.75 5.66
N ALA A 151 -22.28 -0.21 5.72
CA ALA A 151 -23.23 -0.25 4.62
C ALA A 151 -22.73 0.48 3.36
N SER A 152 -21.95 1.55 3.52
CA SER A 152 -21.38 2.30 2.40
C SER A 152 -20.34 1.46 1.65
N PHE A 153 -19.46 0.79 2.39
CA PHE A 153 -18.48 -0.13 1.82
C PHE A 153 -19.17 -1.31 1.12
N SER A 154 -20.20 -1.87 1.74
CA SER A 154 -20.97 -2.99 1.20
C SER A 154 -21.64 -2.68 -0.14
N LYS A 155 -22.20 -1.48 -0.25
CA LYS A 155 -22.79 -0.98 -1.50
C LYS A 155 -21.73 -0.78 -2.58
N LEU A 156 -20.62 -0.13 -2.22
CA LEU A 156 -19.51 0.10 -3.14
C LEU A 156 -18.90 -1.22 -3.65
N LEU A 157 -18.70 -2.20 -2.78
CA LEU A 157 -18.19 -3.52 -3.18
C LEU A 157 -19.12 -4.21 -4.18
N SER A 158 -20.44 -4.15 -3.94
CA SER A 158 -21.46 -4.66 -4.88
C SER A 158 -21.45 -3.96 -6.23
N GLU A 159 -21.13 -2.66 -6.27
CA GLU A 159 -20.97 -1.90 -7.51
C GLU A 159 -19.70 -2.32 -8.26
N LEU A 160 -18.58 -2.51 -7.54
CA LEU A 160 -17.31 -2.94 -8.11
C LEU A 160 -17.36 -4.36 -8.69
N GLN A 161 -18.12 -5.28 -8.08
CA GLN A 161 -18.39 -6.63 -8.64
C GLN A 161 -19.05 -6.58 -10.03
N LYS A 162 -19.74 -5.49 -10.36
CA LYS A 162 -20.41 -5.27 -11.66
C LYS A 162 -19.58 -4.40 -12.61
N SER A 163 -18.33 -4.09 -12.25
CA SER A 163 -17.45 -3.27 -13.09
C SER A 163 -17.22 -3.91 -14.45
N ASN A 164 -17.19 -3.09 -15.51
CA ASN A 164 -16.79 -3.53 -16.84
C ASN A 164 -15.30 -3.91 -16.91
N ASN A 165 -14.51 -3.56 -15.89
CA ASN A 165 -13.12 -3.98 -15.79
C ASN A 165 -13.03 -5.33 -15.04
N PRO A 166 -12.61 -6.41 -15.71
CA PRO A 166 -12.60 -7.74 -15.11
C PRO A 166 -11.64 -7.86 -13.92
N ARG A 167 -10.56 -7.07 -13.87
CA ARG A 167 -9.63 -7.09 -12.72
C ARG A 167 -10.30 -6.57 -11.46
N ILE A 168 -11.02 -5.46 -11.59
CA ILE A 168 -11.80 -4.86 -10.48
C ILE A 168 -12.91 -5.81 -10.06
N ALA A 169 -13.71 -6.30 -11.02
CA ALA A 169 -14.83 -7.19 -10.74
C ALA A 169 -14.37 -8.46 -10.01
N ASN A 170 -13.28 -9.10 -10.49
CA ASN A 170 -12.76 -10.32 -9.88
C ASN A 170 -12.23 -10.08 -8.46
N LEU A 171 -11.44 -9.02 -8.23
CA LEU A 171 -10.93 -8.71 -6.89
C LEU A 171 -12.04 -8.33 -5.91
N ALA A 172 -13.06 -7.60 -6.38
CA ALA A 172 -14.23 -7.27 -5.57
C ALA A 172 -15.03 -8.53 -5.19
N THR A 173 -15.15 -9.49 -6.12
CA THR A 173 -15.79 -10.79 -5.85
C THR A 173 -15.01 -11.59 -4.82
N VAL A 174 -13.69 -11.75 -4.98
CA VAL A 174 -12.84 -12.44 -4.00
C VAL A 174 -12.96 -11.79 -2.61
N LEU A 175 -12.87 -10.47 -2.52
CA LEU A 175 -13.03 -9.77 -1.24
C LEU A 175 -14.44 -9.96 -0.64
N SER A 176 -15.49 -10.04 -1.45
CA SER A 176 -16.84 -10.36 -0.98
C SER A 176 -16.92 -11.77 -0.40
N GLU A 177 -16.33 -12.75 -1.10
CA GLU A 177 -16.27 -14.15 -0.67
C GLU A 177 -15.46 -14.32 0.62
N ASP A 178 -14.33 -13.63 0.77
CA ASP A 178 -13.52 -13.62 1.99
C ASP A 178 -14.26 -12.97 3.17
N LEU A 179 -15.14 -12.01 2.88
CA LEU A 179 -16.08 -11.47 3.85
C LEU A 179 -17.27 -12.42 4.07
N GLY A 180 -17.40 -13.57 3.40
CA GLY A 180 -18.53 -14.48 3.55
C GLY A 180 -19.87 -13.85 3.13
N ARG A 181 -19.87 -13.16 2.00
CA ARG A 181 -21.03 -12.47 1.40
C ARG A 181 -21.31 -12.95 -0.01
#